data_AF-A0A3A0BFL0-F1
#
_entry.id   AF-A0A3A0BFL0-F1
#
_cell.length_a   1.000
_cell.length_b   1.000
_cell.length_c   1.000
_cell.angle_alpha   90.00
_cell.angle_beta   90.00
_cell.angle_gamma   90.00
#
_symmetry.space_group_name_H-M   'P 1'
#
loop_
_entity.id
_entity.type
_entity.pdbx_description
1 polymer ?
#
loop_
_entity_poly.entity_id
_entity_poly.type
_entity_poly.pdbx_seq_one_letter_code
_entity_poly.pdbx_strand_id
1 'polypeptide(L)'
;MVKLPANLYQFNGTQIVAKIPDKRGYYYYQSLIKKIIKLAKKEQIQLSAGTSFGMPTTRIYLTARKSGYTPRFLRISVGWESEAEMIQIARIIKKVLYSDKY
;
A
#
# COMPACT_ATOMS: atom_id res chain seq x y z
N MET A 1 -2.86 15.44 13.30
CA MET A 1 -2.29 14.09 13.48
C MET A 1 -3.41 13.06 13.36
N VAL A 2 -3.60 12.43 12.20
CA VAL A 2 -4.76 11.54 11.97
C VAL A 2 -4.39 10.11 12.38
N LYS A 3 -4.80 9.70 13.58
CA LYS A 3 -4.68 8.32 14.05
C LYS A 3 -5.57 7.42 13.19
N LEU A 4 -4.95 6.55 12.40
CA LEU A 4 -5.64 5.43 11.74
C LEU A 4 -5.91 4.33 12.78
N PRO A 5 -6.99 3.54 12.65
CA PRO A 5 -7.29 2.48 13.61
C PRO A 5 -6.16 1.45 13.66
N ALA A 6 -5.67 1.14 14.86
CA ALA A 6 -4.49 0.28 15.10
C ALA A 6 -4.63 -1.17 14.58
N ASN A 7 -5.83 -1.59 14.20
CA ASN A 7 -6.16 -2.93 13.70
C ASN A 7 -6.05 -3.09 12.16
N LEU A 8 -5.79 -2.02 11.40
CA LEU A 8 -5.76 -2.05 9.93
C LEU A 8 -4.36 -2.06 9.31
N TYR A 9 -3.32 -1.72 10.08
CA TYR A 9 -1.95 -1.72 9.59
C TYR A 9 -0.94 -2.11 10.68
N GLN A 10 0.14 -2.79 10.29
CA GLN A 10 1.26 -3.14 11.17
C GLN A 10 2.58 -2.63 10.57
N PHE A 11 3.36 -1.92 11.38
CA PHE A 11 4.71 -1.47 11.03
C PHE A 11 5.75 -2.48 11.53
N ASN A 12 6.53 -3.05 10.62
CA ASN A 12 7.55 -4.08 10.90
C ASN A 12 8.96 -3.56 10.59
N GLY A 13 9.25 -2.31 10.94
CA GLY A 13 10.54 -1.65 10.69
C GLY A 13 10.70 -1.16 9.25
N THR A 14 10.96 -2.06 8.30
CA THR A 14 11.19 -1.71 6.88
C THR A 14 9.94 -1.84 6.01
N GLN A 15 8.79 -2.12 6.64
CA GLN A 15 7.57 -2.48 5.93
C GLN A 15 6.32 -2.06 6.70
N ILE A 16 5.33 -1.58 5.93
CA ILE A 16 3.96 -1.40 6.41
C ILE A 16 3.09 -2.47 5.76
N VAL A 17 2.38 -3.23 6.58
CA VAL A 17 1.40 -4.22 6.15
C VAL A 17 0.02 -3.62 6.32
N ALA A 18 -0.74 -3.43 5.23
CA ALA A 18 -2.14 -3.02 5.29
C ALA A 18 -3.04 -4.25 5.09
N LYS A 19 -3.80 -4.63 6.12
CA LYS A 19 -4.80 -5.69 6.02
C LYS A 19 -6.04 -5.10 5.34
N ILE A 20 -6.44 -5.66 4.21
CA ILE A 20 -7.71 -5.29 3.59
C ILE A 20 -8.78 -6.27 4.11
N PRO A 21 -9.76 -5.80 4.89
CA PRO A 21 -10.83 -6.65 5.38
C PRO A 21 -11.71 -7.05 4.20
N ASP A 22 -11.52 -8.27 3.71
CA ASP A 22 -12.42 -9.11 2.91
C ASP A 22 -11.60 -10.08 2.05
N LYS A 23 -12.12 -11.29 1.81
CA LYS A 23 -11.57 -12.26 0.85
C LYS A 23 -11.77 -11.77 -0.60
N ARG A 24 -11.15 -10.65 -0.97
CA ARG A 24 -11.22 -10.10 -2.33
C ARG A 24 -10.24 -10.80 -3.26
N GLY A 25 -10.65 -10.95 -4.52
CA GLY A 25 -9.87 -11.62 -5.55
C GLY A 25 -8.60 -10.86 -5.95
N TYR A 26 -7.68 -11.55 -6.62
CA TYR A 26 -6.44 -10.98 -7.13
C TYR A 26 -6.63 -9.67 -7.93
N TYR A 27 -7.65 -9.63 -8.80
CA TYR A 27 -7.95 -8.48 -9.65
C TYR A 27 -8.36 -7.23 -8.86
N TYR A 28 -9.01 -7.41 -7.70
CA TYR A 28 -9.36 -6.30 -6.82
C TYR A 28 -8.10 -5.60 -6.29
N TYR A 29 -7.16 -6.37 -5.75
CA TYR A 29 -5.88 -5.84 -5.25
C TYR A 29 -5.04 -5.20 -6.36
N GLN A 30 -5.03 -5.79 -7.57
CA GLN A 30 -4.38 -5.17 -8.71
C GLN A 30 -5.02 -3.83 -9.09
N SER A 31 -6.35 -3.74 -9.07
CA SER A 31 -7.07 -2.49 -9.33
C SER A 31 -6.71 -1.41 -8.30
N LEU A 32 -6.66 -1.77 -7.00
CA LEU A 32 -6.22 -0.86 -5.95
C LEU A 32 -4.80 -0.36 -6.17
N ILE A 33 -3.85 -1.25 -6.44
CA ILE A 33 -2.45 -0.87 -6.70
C ILE A 33 -2.40 0.10 -7.90
N LYS A 34 -3.11 -0.19 -8.99
CA LYS A 34 -3.18 0.70 -10.16
C LYS A 34 -3.76 2.08 -9.81
N LYS A 35 -4.85 2.14 -9.03
CA LYS A 35 -5.45 3.39 -8.55
C LYS A 35 -4.46 4.21 -7.70
N ILE A 36 -3.76 3.54 -6.77
CA ILE A 36 -2.74 4.14 -5.89
C ILE A 36 -1.60 4.74 -6.72
N ILE A 37 -1.02 3.95 -7.64
CA ILE A 37 0.09 4.41 -8.50
C ILE A 37 -0.34 5.57 -9.39
N LYS A 38 -1.55 5.50 -9.97
CA LYS A 38 -2.09 6.58 -10.80
C LYS A 38 -2.26 7.87 -10.01
N LEU A 39 -2.71 7.79 -8.75
CA LEU A 39 -2.86 8.96 -7.90
C LEU A 39 -1.50 9.52 -7.44
N ALA A 40 -0.55 8.66 -7.08
CA ALA A 40 0.82 9.07 -6.74
C ALA A 40 1.50 9.80 -7.90
N LYS A 41 1.35 9.29 -9.13
CA LYS A 41 1.88 9.94 -10.33
C LYS A 41 1.27 11.34 -10.54
N LYS A 42 -0.04 11.51 -10.28
CA LYS A 42 -0.70 12.83 -10.38
C LYS A 42 -0.16 13.83 -9.36
N GLU A 43 0.20 13.36 -8.18
CA GLU A 43 0.77 14.17 -7.10
C GLU A 43 2.30 14.25 -7.16
N GLN A 44 2.93 13.75 -8.22
CA GLN A 44 4.39 13.74 -8.45
C GLN A 44 5.21 13.02 -7.35
N ILE A 45 4.58 12.04 -6.68
CA ILE A 45 5.24 11.23 -5.65
C ILE A 45 5.81 9.97 -6.27
N GLN A 46 7.07 9.65 -5.93
CA GLN A 46 7.72 8.43 -6.38
C GLN A 46 7.13 7.23 -5.62
N LEU A 47 6.28 6.47 -6.30
CA LEU A 47 5.72 5.22 -5.79
C LEU A 47 5.64 4.22 -6.94
N SER A 48 6.20 3.03 -6.74
CA SER A 48 6.25 1.99 -7.78
C SER A 48 5.51 0.72 -7.37
N ALA A 49 4.98 -0.02 -8.34
CA ALA A 49 4.48 -1.38 -8.09
C ALA A 49 5.61 -2.39 -8.28
N GLY A 50 5.85 -3.28 -7.34
CA GLY A 50 6.88 -4.30 -7.49
C GLY A 50 7.32 -4.97 -6.20
N THR A 51 7.91 -6.16 -6.33
CA THR A 51 8.34 -7.00 -5.20
C THR A 51 9.83 -6.92 -4.91
N SER A 52 10.65 -6.22 -5.72
CA SER A 52 12.09 -6.11 -5.47
C SER A 52 12.38 -5.16 -4.30
N PHE A 53 13.30 -5.58 -3.44
CA PHE A 53 13.75 -4.89 -2.23
C PHE A 53 15.08 -4.16 -2.46
N GLY A 54 15.46 -3.24 -1.55
CA GLY A 54 16.74 -2.53 -1.62
C GLY A 54 16.81 -1.43 -2.68
N MET A 55 15.66 -0.95 -3.14
CA MET A 55 15.57 0.10 -4.15
C MET A 55 15.33 1.45 -3.47
N PRO A 56 15.81 2.56 -4.07
CA PRO A 56 15.69 3.89 -3.47
C PRO A 56 14.25 4.42 -3.43
N THR A 57 13.31 3.76 -4.13
CA THR A 57 11.90 4.17 -4.20
C THR A 57 10.99 3.23 -3.42
N THR A 58 10.00 3.82 -2.74
CA THR A 58 8.93 3.13 -2.04
C THR A 58 8.10 2.33 -3.03
N ARG A 59 7.75 1.12 -2.62
CA ARG A 59 7.05 0.15 -3.46
C ARG A 59 5.85 -0.45 -2.77
N ILE A 60 4.78 -0.65 -3.54
CA ILE A 60 3.57 -1.34 -3.10
C ILE A 60 3.34 -2.61 -3.91
N TYR A 61 3.00 -3.71 -3.24
CA TYR A 61 2.70 -4.97 -3.92
C TYR A 61 1.76 -5.89 -3.14
N LEU A 62 1.16 -6.82 -3.88
CA LEU A 62 0.27 -7.85 -3.35
C LEU A 62 1.05 -9.06 -2.86
N THR A 63 0.87 -9.41 -1.59
CA THR A 63 1.45 -10.60 -0.95
C THR A 63 0.45 -11.77 -0.96
N ALA A 64 0.95 -13.00 -0.75
CA ALA A 64 0.17 -14.23 -0.71
C ALA A 64 -0.65 -14.51 -2.00
N ARG A 65 -0.08 -14.19 -3.18
CA ARG A 65 -0.76 -14.33 -4.48
C ARG A 65 -1.27 -15.75 -4.75
N LYS A 66 -0.49 -16.76 -4.34
CA LYS A 66 -0.72 -18.19 -4.62
C LYS A 66 -1.06 -19.04 -3.38
N SER A 67 -1.13 -18.44 -2.19
CA SER A 67 -1.41 -19.20 -0.96
C SER A 67 -2.91 -19.19 -0.67
N GLY A 68 -3.48 -20.38 -0.42
CA GLY A 68 -4.83 -20.53 0.15
C GLY A 68 -4.86 -20.46 1.68
N TYR A 69 -3.69 -20.54 2.32
CA TYR A 69 -3.55 -20.67 3.77
C TYR A 69 -3.55 -19.33 4.52
N THR A 70 -3.41 -18.21 3.82
CA THR A 70 -3.36 -16.88 4.44
C THR A 70 -4.09 -15.85 3.59
N PRO A 71 -4.80 -14.88 4.21
CA PRO A 71 -5.40 -13.77 3.49
C PRO A 71 -4.37 -12.99 2.68
N ARG A 72 -4.78 -12.51 1.51
CA ARG A 72 -4.00 -11.57 0.71
C ARG A 72 -3.91 -10.24 1.45
N PHE A 73 -2.79 -9.54 1.30
CA PHE A 73 -2.59 -8.21 1.87
C PHE A 73 -1.63 -7.39 1.00
N LEU A 74 -1.70 -6.07 1.13
CA LEU A 74 -0.77 -5.15 0.49
C LEU A 74 0.41 -4.92 1.43
N ARG A 75 1.62 -5.05 0.88
CA ARG A 75 2.86 -4.68 1.56
C ARG A 75 3.45 -3.45 0.89
N ILE A 76 3.93 -2.53 1.73
CA ILE A 76 4.66 -1.34 1.34
C ILE A 76 6.10 -1.52 1.82
N SER A 77 7.05 -1.48 0.90
CA SER A 77 8.49 -1.42 1.18
C SER A 77 8.92 0.02 1.07
N VAL A 78 9.43 0.61 2.16
CA VAL A 78 9.91 1.99 2.17
C VAL A 78 11.27 2.10 1.47
N GLY A 79 11.46 3.17 0.70
CA GLY A 79 12.71 3.54 0.04
C GLY A 79 13.43 4.64 0.81
N TRP A 80 13.99 5.62 0.09
CA TRP A 80 14.73 6.77 0.64
C TRP A 80 13.86 8.00 0.86
N GLU A 81 12.54 7.86 0.73
CA GLU A 81 11.59 8.95 0.93
C GLU A 81 11.72 9.58 2.33
N SER A 82 11.61 10.90 2.36
CA SER A 82 11.47 11.67 3.60
C SER A 82 10.17 11.34 4.32
N GLU A 83 10.10 11.71 5.61
CA GLU A 83 8.87 11.56 6.40
C GLU A 83 7.67 12.28 5.75
N ALA A 84 7.90 13.46 5.18
CA ALA A 84 6.86 14.22 4.49
C ALA A 84 6.31 13.46 3.26
N GLU A 85 7.19 12.89 2.45
CA GLU A 85 6.80 12.05 1.31
C GLU A 85 6.06 10.79 1.77
N MET A 86 6.51 10.16 2.86
CA MET A 86 5.84 9.00 3.44
C MET A 86 4.43 9.32 3.95
N ILE A 87 4.22 10.49 4.55
CA ILE A 87 2.89 10.98 4.94
C ILE A 87 1.99 11.16 3.72
N GLN A 88 2.52 11.70 2.62
CA GLN A 88 1.76 11.85 1.38
C GLN A 88 1.39 10.51 0.76
N ILE A 89 2.33 9.54 0.72
CA ILE A 89 2.06 8.17 0.28
C ILE A 89 0.94 7.54 1.13
N ALA A 90 1.01 7.67 2.46
CA ALA A 90 -0.01 7.16 3.35
C ALA A 90 -1.39 7.81 3.09
N ARG A 91 -1.43 9.12 2.82
CA ARG A 91 -2.65 9.86 2.48
C ARG A 91 -3.28 9.35 1.17
N ILE A 92 -2.47 9.11 0.14
CA ILE A 92 -2.91 8.54 -1.14
C ILE A 92 -3.53 7.17 -0.94
N ILE A 93 -2.84 6.30 -0.21
CA ILE A 93 -3.30 4.93 0.05
C ILE A 93 -4.62 4.97 0.81
N LYS A 94 -4.73 5.83 1.83
CA LYS A 94 -5.98 6.06 2.56
C LYS A 94 -7.09 6.51 1.62
N LYS A 95 -6.84 7.52 0.77
CA LYS A 95 -7.84 8.01 -0.17
C LYS A 95 -8.36 6.88 -1.06
N VAL A 96 -7.51 6.06 -1.64
CA VAL A 96 -7.95 4.95 -2.50
C VAL A 96 -8.72 3.87 -1.71
N LEU A 97 -8.25 3.49 -0.52
CA LEU A 97 -8.88 2.43 0.28
C LEU A 97 -10.24 2.83 0.86
N TYR A 98 -10.42 4.11 1.22
CA TYR A 98 -11.65 4.61 1.84
C TYR A 98 -12.58 5.34 0.88
N SER A 99 -12.13 5.73 -0.32
CA SER A 99 -13.03 6.23 -1.37
C SER A 99 -13.85 5.12 -2.02
N ASP A 100 -13.42 3.84 -1.97
CA ASP A 100 -14.23 2.68 -2.40
C ASP A 100 -15.32 2.28 -1.36
N LYS A 101 -15.62 3.14 -0.37
CA LYS A 101 -16.71 2.95 0.62
C LYS A 101 -17.98 3.78 0.35
N TYR A 102 -18.05 4.51 -0.77
CA TYR A 102 -19.25 5.21 -1.22
C TYR A 102 -19.39 5.07 -2.74
#